data_AF-A0AAP3A731-F1
#
_entry.id   AF-A0AAP3A731-F1
#
_cell.length_a   1.000
_cell.length_b   1.000
_cell.length_c   1.000
_cell.angle_alpha   90.00
_cell.angle_beta   90.00
_cell.angle_gamma   90.00
#
_symmetry.space_group_name_H-M   'P 1'
#
loop_
_entity.id
_entity.type
_entity.pdbx_description
1 polymer ?
#
loop_
_entity_poly.entity_id
_entity_poly.type
_entity_poly.pdbx_seq_one_letter_code
_entity_poly.pdbx_strand_id
1 'polypeptide(L)'
;QLSLIMHATEFQKIESAWTGLYKLVQSSVTENVKYTVLHCTKKELLKDFKSASDFDQSVLFKNIYESEYGTFGGTPYSAFVG
;
A
#
# COMPACT_ATOMS: atom_id res chain seq x y z
N GLN A 1 -22.54 -12.05 21.49
CA GLN A 1 -22.55 -10.74 20.80
C GLN A 1 -21.18 -10.36 20.26
N LEU A 2 -20.11 -10.28 21.07
CA LEU A 2 -18.75 -9.94 20.59
C LEU A 2 -18.23 -10.87 19.48
N SER A 3 -18.39 -12.18 19.64
CA SER A 3 -17.98 -13.16 18.62
C SER A 3 -18.63 -12.90 17.26
N LEU A 4 -19.89 -12.47 17.21
CA LEU A 4 -20.57 -12.17 15.95
C LEU A 4 -19.93 -10.98 15.21
N ILE A 5 -19.43 -9.99 15.95
CA ILE A 5 -18.76 -8.82 15.38
C ILE A 5 -17.36 -9.22 14.88
N MET A 6 -16.61 -10.00 15.67
CA MET A 6 -15.27 -10.45 15.30
C MET A 6 -15.27 -11.41 14.09
N HIS A 7 -16.35 -12.16 13.89
CA HIS A 7 -16.51 -13.07 12.74
C HIS A 7 -17.22 -12.42 11.55
N ALA A 8 -17.56 -11.13 11.63
CA ALA A 8 -18.14 -10.41 10.50
C ALA A 8 -17.09 -10.25 9.39
N THR A 9 -17.47 -10.61 8.16
CA THR A 9 -16.55 -10.61 7.00
C THR A 9 -15.95 -9.23 6.72
N GLU A 10 -16.70 -8.16 6.96
CA GLU A 10 -16.22 -6.79 6.77
C GLU A 10 -15.14 -6.42 7.79
N PHE A 11 -15.35 -6.81 9.06
CA PHE A 11 -14.38 -6.59 10.13
C PHE A 11 -13.10 -7.38 9.86
N GLN A 12 -13.22 -8.67 9.55
CA GLN A 12 -12.07 -9.54 9.28
C GLN A 12 -11.22 -9.08 8.09
N LYS A 13 -11.83 -8.48 7.06
CA LYS A 13 -11.08 -7.90 5.92
C LYS A 13 -10.16 -6.76 6.37
N ILE A 14 -10.65 -5.89 7.24
CA ILE A 14 -9.86 -4.76 7.76
C ILE A 14 -8.83 -5.27 8.75
N GLU A 15 -9.23 -6.12 9.70
CA GLU A 15 -8.36 -6.68 10.73
C GLU A 15 -7.19 -7.47 10.12
N SER A 16 -7.45 -8.31 9.11
CA SER A 16 -6.41 -9.12 8.46
C SER A 16 -5.38 -8.26 7.72
N ALA A 17 -5.81 -7.18 7.06
CA ALA A 17 -4.89 -6.25 6.39
C ALA A 17 -3.96 -5.57 7.39
N TRP A 18 -4.50 -5.03 8.49
CA TRP A 18 -3.70 -4.33 9.51
C TRP A 18 -2.85 -5.27 10.34
N THR A 19 -3.37 -6.45 10.70
CA THR A 19 -2.60 -7.45 11.45
C THR A 19 -1.48 -8.04 10.59
N GLY A 20 -1.72 -8.22 9.28
CA GLY A 20 -0.69 -8.62 8.32
C GLY A 20 0.43 -7.58 8.23
N LEU A 21 0.08 -6.30 8.09
CA LEU A 21 1.05 -5.19 8.10
C LEU A 21 1.84 -5.12 9.41
N TYR A 22 1.16 -5.24 10.55
CA TYR A 22 1.81 -5.25 11.86
C TYR A 22 2.84 -6.39 11.99
N LYS A 23 2.47 -7.60 11.56
CA LYS A 23 3.39 -8.75 11.53
C LYS A 23 4.59 -8.51 10.62
N LEU A 24 4.38 -7.91 9.45
CA LEU A 24 5.46 -7.56 8.52
C LEU A 24 6.46 -6.62 9.19
N VAL A 25 5.98 -5.53 9.77
CA VAL A 25 6.83 -4.54 10.47
C VAL A 25 7.57 -5.19 11.64
N GLN A 26 6.90 -6.04 12.42
CA GLN A 26 7.50 -6.73 13.55
C GLN A 26 8.58 -7.75 13.13
N SER A 27 8.44 -8.35 11.94
CA SER A 27 9.41 -9.31 11.40
C SER A 27 10.65 -8.66 10.76
N SER A 28 10.69 -7.33 10.67
CA SER A 28 11.79 -6.60 10.06
C SER A 28 13.09 -6.83 10.83
N VAL A 29 14.09 -7.43 10.17
CA VAL A 29 15.40 -7.77 10.78
C VAL A 29 16.37 -6.58 10.76
N THR A 30 16.17 -5.63 9.86
CA THR A 30 17.04 -4.47 9.64
C THR A 30 16.42 -3.18 10.12
N GLU A 31 17.23 -2.33 10.73
CA GLU A 31 16.86 -1.00 11.22
C GLU A 31 16.72 0.04 10.07
N ASN A 32 17.35 -0.21 8.93
CA ASN A 32 17.31 0.67 7.75
C ASN A 32 16.16 0.34 6.79
N VAL A 33 14.95 0.09 7.31
CA VAL A 33 13.76 -0.17 6.48
C VAL A 33 12.70 0.89 6.76
N LYS A 34 12.27 1.58 5.70
CA LYS A 34 11.15 2.54 5.74
C LYS A 34 9.93 1.90 5.06
N TYR A 35 8.80 1.91 5.76
CA TYR A 35 7.53 1.42 5.23
C TYR A 35 6.64 2.62 4.89
N THR A 36 6.12 2.67 3.67
CA THR A 36 5.09 3.63 3.25
C THR A 36 3.83 2.86 2.89
N VAL A 37 2.69 3.31 3.40
CA VAL A 37 1.40 2.68 3.15
C VAL A 37 0.61 3.51 2.15
N LEU A 38 0.15 2.88 1.07
CA LEU A 38 -0.78 3.48 0.11
C LEU A 38 -2.18 2.91 0.34
N HIS A 39 -3.10 3.73 0.85
CA HIS A 39 -4.49 3.33 1.00
C HIS A 39 -5.22 3.43 -0.34
N CYS A 40 -5.54 2.30 -0.96
CA CYS A 40 -6.31 2.23 -2.18
C CYS A 40 -6.98 0.87 -2.35
N THR A 41 -8.07 0.83 -3.12
CA THR A 41 -8.69 -0.41 -3.55
C THR A 41 -8.21 -0.81 -4.94
N LYS A 42 -8.26 -2.11 -5.25
CA LYS A 42 -7.96 -2.62 -6.60
C LYS A 42 -8.81 -1.95 -7.68
N LYS A 43 -10.06 -1.59 -7.37
CA LYS A 43 -10.97 -0.91 -8.31
C LYS A 43 -10.50 0.51 -8.60
N GLU A 44 -10.03 1.24 -7.59
CA GLU A 44 -9.49 2.59 -7.76
C GLU A 44 -8.19 2.56 -8.56
N LEU A 45 -7.28 1.63 -8.28
CA LEU A 45 -6.06 1.46 -9.08
C LEU A 45 -6.38 1.14 -10.54
N LEU A 46 -7.30 0.20 -10.79
CA LEU A 46 -7.73 -0.13 -12.16
C LEU A 46 -8.39 1.07 -12.86
N LYS A 47 -9.12 1.90 -12.12
CA LYS A 47 -9.72 3.11 -12.67
C LYS A 47 -8.65 4.13 -13.03
N ASP A 48 -7.67 4.34 -12.14
CA ASP A 48 -6.52 5.24 -12.35
C ASP A 48 -5.76 4.87 -13.63
N PHE A 49 -5.38 3.60 -13.78
CA PHE A 49 -4.70 3.11 -14.98
C PHE A 49 -5.52 3.23 -16.27
N LYS A 50 -6.85 3.12 -16.19
CA LYS A 50 -7.72 3.29 -17.36
C LYS A 50 -7.97 4.75 -17.72
N SER A 51 -7.92 5.65 -16.73
CA SER A 51 -8.10 7.08 -16.95
C SER A 51 -6.83 7.79 -17.39
N ALA A 52 -5.66 7.24 -17.06
CA ALA A 52 -4.39 7.78 -17.49
C ALA A 52 -4.18 7.54 -18.99
N SER A 53 -3.67 8.56 -19.70
CA SER A 53 -3.34 8.47 -21.12
C SER A 53 -2.23 7.44 -21.37
N ASP A 54 -1.25 7.42 -20.46
CA ASP A 54 -0.10 6.50 -20.42
C ASP A 54 0.18 6.09 -18.96
N PHE A 55 0.92 4.99 -18.77
CA PHE A 55 1.15 4.41 -17.44
C PHE A 55 1.89 5.36 -16.49
N ASP A 56 2.78 6.20 -17.00
CA ASP A 56 3.60 7.17 -16.26
C ASP A 56 2.79 8.40 -15.81
N GLN A 57 1.60 8.60 -16.37
CA GLN A 57 0.67 9.65 -15.95
C GLN A 57 -0.27 9.22 -14.83
N SER A 58 -0.30 7.92 -14.49
CA SER A 58 -1.13 7.38 -13.42
C SER A 58 -0.75 7.97 -12.06
N VAL A 59 -1.74 8.14 -11.18
CA VAL A 59 -1.52 8.61 -9.80
C VAL A 59 -0.59 7.66 -9.06
N LEU A 60 -0.71 6.35 -9.31
CA LEU A 60 0.21 5.37 -8.72
C LEU A 60 1.67 5.63 -9.13
N PHE A 61 1.94 5.86 -10.42
CA PHE A 61 3.30 6.08 -10.90
C PHE A 61 3.89 7.37 -10.32
N LYS A 62 3.12 8.45 -10.27
CA LYS A 62 3.58 9.73 -9.68
C LYS A 62 3.94 9.60 -8.20
N ASN A 63 3.15 8.83 -7.44
CA ASN A 63 3.40 8.62 -6.02
C ASN A 63 4.63 7.73 -5.75
N ILE A 64 4.85 6.71 -6.57
CA ILE A 64 5.95 5.74 -6.38
C ILE A 64 7.26 6.27 -6.99
N TYR A 65 7.20 6.73 -8.24
CA TYR A 65 8.37 7.05 -9.03
C TYR A 65 8.72 8.53 -8.91
N GLU A 66 7.82 9.44 -9.29
CA GLU A 66 8.14 10.87 -9.36
C GLU A 66 8.46 11.47 -7.99
N SER A 67 7.65 11.14 -6.97
CA SER A 67 7.77 11.72 -5.63
C SER A 67 9.01 11.26 -4.85
N GLU A 68 9.59 10.10 -5.20
CA GLU A 68 10.72 9.52 -4.47
C GLU A 68 11.92 9.30 -5.38
N TYR A 69 11.81 8.43 -6.39
CA TYR A 69 12.93 8.13 -7.30
C TYR A 69 13.31 9.33 -8.17
N GLY A 70 12.32 10.07 -8.67
CA GLY A 70 12.50 11.25 -9.52
C GLY A 70 12.87 12.52 -8.77
N THR A 71 12.84 12.50 -7.43
CA THR A 71 13.08 13.66 -6.59
C THR A 71 14.48 13.63 -5.99
N PHE A 72 15.23 14.72 -6.12
CA PHE A 72 16.57 14.83 -5.52
C PHE A 72 16.50 14.70 -3.99
N GLY A 73 17.19 13.71 -3.43
CA GLY A 73 17.14 13.39 -1.99
C GLY A 73 15.95 12.51 -1.55
N GLY A 74 15.16 11.99 -2.49
CA GLY A 74 14.09 11.03 -2.20
C GLY A 74 14.62 9.65 -1.81
N THR A 75 13.72 8.80 -1.29
CA THR A 75 14.06 7.43 -0.85
C THR A 75 13.34 6.42 -1.76
N PRO A 76 14.02 5.85 -2.77
CA PRO A 76 13.36 4.99 -3.73
C PRO A 76 12.83 3.71 -3.09
N TYR A 77 11.66 3.26 -3.56
CA TYR A 77 11.05 2.02 -3.12
C TYR A 77 11.75 0.81 -3.74
N SER A 78 12.14 -0.15 -2.90
CA SER A 78 12.74 -1.41 -3.35
C SER A 78 11.71 -2.49 -3.70
N ALA A 79 10.54 -2.45 -3.07
CA ALA A 79 9.48 -3.42 -3.25
C ALA A 79 8.11 -2.78 -3.09
N PHE A 80 7.13 -3.33 -3.80
CA PHE A 80 5.71 -3.00 -3.68
C PHE A 80 4.93 -4.26 -3.30
N VAL A 81 4.09 -4.16 -2.27
CA VAL A 81 3.27 -5.27 -1.75
C VAL A 81 1.81 -4.85 -1.77
N GLY A 82 0.94 -5.64 -2.42
CA GLY A 82 -0.50 -5.34 -2.57
C GLY A 82 -1.36 -6.60 -2.60
#